data_AF-A0A1Q6ECG9-F1
#
_entry.id   AF-A0A1Q6ECG9-F1
#
_cell.length_a   1.000
_cell.length_b   1.000
_cell.length_c   1.000
_cell.angle_alpha   90.00
_cell.angle_beta   90.00
_cell.angle_gamma   90.00
#
_symmetry.space_group_name_H-M   'P 1'
#
loop_
_entity.id
_entity.type
_entity.pdbx_description
1 polymer ?
#
loop_
_entity_poly.entity_id
_entity_poly.type
_entity_poly.pdbx_seq_one_letter_code
_entity_poly.pdbx_strand_id
1 'polypeptide(L)'
;MFRLLNSDIQFPALYPKVERKLATVKSKSKTVVGGFELRHKIDYIPQVGLQENVCASECNLVFMCGQGTSGKTFSMYLKALSGVDKQDFKARLISVRALDSKKGSSIFTDGVKVCGGFAGCQASSSDIPSFVWPQWNSNLQLIHSNFNYANPDEKKLFEDYAKKNQASLIMIDEATEMNHFGMFSFWFMRNRDDSGMIPQMILSFNPLHEHWTTEMLRDAGYLGADWYLRRDMIGKIRYFYVKGDTPAEIIWGDTREEVVGKANPRISQEDREAGLTEADMVKSFTVFTGTAADNRELVNATGGQSVANLHAVGGTQRAIVGEAYFGPVENEEINVSRSMIHSLWENPIDNKDANVYATMDISKGGVDSDGCPCIIWKGLQIIAIEFFRKDTESEETHQLENFINGILFRYNIPISNFAYDANGIGGLIEDFLKKGARGISGQGRVEQEYDENGNQVTVARYFNLRSQLLGKTEIMLKKGEISVGVSKDLVIPYGKKGQRRRLIDVLFDEINVFITTDRNGKIYYRKKEEYKDKFKSSPDLMDAISYRAIFELDTRERKQPSKRVPENAYFNLVNRPRIVNPWRGFR
;
A
#
# COMPACT_ATOMS: atom_id res chain seq x y z
N MET A 1 19.87 31.25 33.94
CA MET A 1 18.61 31.71 34.56
C MET A 1 18.78 33.20 34.86
N PHE A 2 18.04 34.09 34.21
CA PHE A 2 18.15 35.53 34.47
C PHE A 2 17.38 35.90 35.74
N ARG A 3 17.94 36.79 36.56
CA ARG A 3 17.31 37.32 37.77
C ARG A 3 17.01 38.81 37.56
N LEU A 4 15.75 39.20 37.75
CA LEU A 4 15.38 40.61 37.87
C LEU A 4 16.01 41.18 39.15
N LEU A 5 16.89 42.18 38.98
CA LEU A 5 17.52 42.90 40.08
C LEU A 5 16.57 43.91 40.73
N ASN A 6 15.54 44.35 39.99
CA ASN A 6 14.48 45.22 40.47
C ASN A 6 13.13 44.55 40.20
N SER A 7 12.42 44.20 41.28
CA SER A 7 11.11 43.55 41.25
C SER A 7 9.99 44.44 40.75
N ASP A 8 10.20 45.75 40.73
CA ASP A 8 9.19 46.74 40.35
C ASP A 8 9.19 47.03 38.84
N ILE A 9 10.17 46.49 38.10
CA ILE A 9 10.20 46.58 36.63
C ILE A 9 9.20 45.57 36.07
N GLN A 10 8.06 46.08 35.62
CA GLN A 10 7.21 45.33 34.70
C GLN A 10 7.92 45.26 33.35
N PHE A 11 8.29 44.04 32.93
CA PHE A 11 8.67 43.82 31.55
C PHE A 11 7.51 44.27 30.66
N PRO A 12 7.74 45.13 29.64
CA PRO A 12 6.70 45.41 28.67
C PRO A 12 6.25 44.10 28.05
N ALA A 13 4.93 43.94 27.86
CA ALA A 13 4.42 42.79 27.12
C ALA A 13 5.00 42.83 25.70
N LEU A 14 5.97 41.95 25.41
CA LEU A 14 6.65 41.88 24.11
C LEU A 14 5.68 41.56 22.98
N TYR A 15 4.59 40.85 23.30
CA TYR A 15 3.58 40.40 22.36
C TYR A 15 2.17 40.55 22.94
N PRO A 16 1.15 40.81 22.11
CA PRO A 16 -0.24 40.84 22.55
C PRO A 16 -0.63 39.48 23.15
N LYS A 17 -1.38 39.50 24.26
CA LYS A 17 -1.92 38.28 24.87
C LYS A 17 -2.87 37.59 23.90
N VAL A 18 -2.68 36.28 23.71
CA VAL A 18 -3.53 35.45 22.86
C VAL A 18 -4.40 34.53 23.73
N GLU A 19 -5.72 34.65 23.61
CA GLU A 19 -6.69 33.80 24.30
C GLU A 19 -7.44 32.96 23.26
N ARG A 20 -7.47 31.62 23.46
CA ARG A 20 -8.03 30.69 22.46
C ARG A 20 -9.01 29.71 23.08
N LYS A 21 -10.09 29.46 22.35
CA LYS A 21 -10.96 28.29 22.46
C LYS A 21 -10.89 27.54 21.14
N LEU A 22 -10.35 26.32 21.16
CA LEU A 22 -10.19 25.50 19.96
C LEU A 22 -11.54 25.01 19.44
N ALA A 23 -11.66 24.90 18.12
CA ALA A 23 -12.84 24.34 17.49
C ALA A 23 -12.98 22.83 17.81
N THR A 24 -14.21 22.35 17.81
CA THR A 24 -14.55 20.93 17.85
C THR A 24 -15.49 20.62 16.69
N VAL A 25 -15.85 19.36 16.48
CA VAL A 25 -16.90 18.99 15.50
C VAL A 25 -18.22 19.74 15.76
N LYS A 26 -18.49 20.15 17.01
CA LYS A 26 -19.76 20.76 17.43
C LYS A 26 -19.69 22.27 17.68
N SER A 27 -18.50 22.86 17.73
CA SER A 27 -18.32 24.26 18.12
C SER A 27 -17.21 24.94 17.34
N LYS A 28 -17.45 26.17 16.89
CA LYS A 28 -16.43 27.01 16.24
C LYS A 28 -15.33 27.40 17.23
N SER A 29 -14.16 27.72 16.70
CA SER A 29 -13.09 28.33 17.48
C SER A 29 -13.44 29.77 17.86
N LYS A 30 -12.74 30.27 18.89
CA LYS A 30 -12.71 31.67 19.27
C LYS A 30 -11.26 32.04 19.59
N THR A 31 -10.73 33.07 18.93
CA THR A 31 -9.36 33.56 19.18
C THR A 31 -9.40 35.07 19.40
N VAL A 32 -8.83 35.52 20.50
CA VAL A 32 -8.71 36.94 20.87
C VAL A 32 -7.22 37.27 20.98
N VAL A 33 -6.76 38.30 20.27
CA VAL A 33 -5.37 38.77 20.27
C VAL A 33 -5.35 40.22 20.75
N GLY A 34 -4.75 40.48 21.90
CA GLY A 34 -4.67 41.84 22.46
C GLY A 34 -6.04 42.49 22.70
N GLY A 35 -7.06 41.69 23.04
CA GLY A 35 -8.44 42.15 23.22
C GLY A 35 -9.28 42.21 21.93
N PHE A 36 -8.68 41.98 20.76
CA PHE A 36 -9.38 41.93 19.49
C PHE A 36 -9.76 40.49 19.11
N GLU A 37 -11.06 40.20 18.96
CA GLU A 37 -11.56 38.91 18.50
C GLU A 37 -11.36 38.78 16.99
N LEU A 38 -10.64 37.75 16.56
CA LEU A 38 -10.36 37.48 15.16
C LEU A 38 -11.64 37.09 14.41
N ARG A 39 -11.89 37.73 13.27
CA ARG A 39 -13.05 37.47 12.42
C ARG A 39 -12.87 36.16 11.67
N HIS A 40 -13.85 35.28 11.81
CA HIS A 40 -13.83 33.96 11.17
C HIS A 40 -13.70 34.06 9.63
N LYS A 41 -12.75 33.31 9.05
CA LYS A 41 -12.43 33.29 7.60
C LYS A 41 -12.00 34.63 6.99
N ILE A 42 -11.62 35.58 7.83
CA ILE A 42 -11.09 36.88 7.39
C ILE A 42 -9.73 37.10 8.04
N ASP A 43 -9.64 36.93 9.35
CA ASP A 43 -8.40 37.06 10.09
C ASP A 43 -7.82 35.65 10.33
N TYR A 44 -6.59 35.43 9.87
CA TYR A 44 -5.89 34.14 9.97
C TYR A 44 -4.73 34.24 10.95
N ILE A 45 -4.56 33.21 11.78
CA ILE A 45 -3.44 33.04 12.71
C ILE A 45 -3.04 31.56 12.73
N PRO A 46 -1.76 31.22 12.95
CA PRO A 46 -1.35 29.82 13.07
C PRO A 46 -2.15 29.06 14.14
N GLN A 47 -2.64 27.88 13.78
CA GLN A 47 -3.27 26.94 14.72
C GLN A 47 -2.22 26.30 15.65
N VAL A 48 -2.66 25.96 16.87
CA VAL A 48 -1.82 25.33 17.88
C VAL A 48 -1.19 24.04 17.35
N GLY A 49 0.09 23.83 17.67
CA GLY A 49 0.85 22.66 17.23
C GLY A 49 1.68 22.96 15.98
N LEU A 50 1.48 22.21 14.90
CA LEU A 50 2.32 22.25 13.70
C LEU A 50 2.50 23.68 13.14
N GLN A 51 1.42 24.44 12.95
CA GLN A 51 1.50 25.75 12.28
C GLN A 51 2.27 26.77 13.13
N GLU A 52 1.99 26.83 14.43
CA GLU A 52 2.73 27.68 15.37
C GLU A 52 4.22 27.32 15.44
N ASN A 53 4.54 26.02 15.56
CA ASN A 53 5.90 25.54 15.64
C ASN A 53 6.72 25.91 14.39
N VAL A 54 6.12 25.79 13.21
CA VAL A 54 6.76 26.17 11.94
C VAL A 54 6.97 27.68 11.86
N CYS A 55 5.98 28.48 12.25
CA CYS A 55 6.10 29.94 12.24
C CYS A 55 7.17 30.44 13.23
N ALA A 56 7.26 29.81 14.40
CA ALA A 56 8.21 30.16 15.46
C ALA A 56 9.64 29.66 15.19
N SER A 57 9.83 28.71 14.27
CA SER A 57 11.15 28.12 14.02
C SER A 57 12.07 29.06 13.23
N GLU A 58 13.32 29.15 13.68
CA GLU A 58 14.44 29.82 13.01
C GLU A 58 15.46 28.82 12.44
N CYS A 59 15.13 27.53 12.39
CA CYS A 59 16.03 26.51 11.83
C CYS A 59 16.27 26.73 10.34
N ASN A 60 17.50 26.47 9.88
CA ASN A 60 17.86 26.59 8.46
C ASN A 60 17.08 25.59 7.60
N LEU A 61 16.85 24.37 8.11
CA LEU A 61 16.08 23.34 7.44
C LEU A 61 14.96 22.83 8.34
N VAL A 62 13.73 22.82 7.82
CA VAL A 62 12.54 22.32 8.52
C VAL A 62 11.85 21.28 7.66
N PHE A 63 11.67 20.07 8.18
CA PHE A 63 10.78 19.09 7.58
C PHE A 63 9.40 19.13 8.25
N MET A 64 8.37 19.22 7.44
CA MET A 64 6.97 19.06 7.83
C MET A 64 6.44 17.75 7.25
N CYS A 65 6.50 16.67 8.01
CA CYS A 65 6.04 15.37 7.54
C CYS A 65 5.03 14.77 8.53
N GLY A 66 4.19 13.86 8.05
CA GLY A 66 3.15 13.21 8.83
C GLY A 66 1.77 13.35 8.23
N GLN A 67 0.72 13.28 9.06
CA GLN A 67 -0.62 13.00 8.57
C GLN A 67 -1.09 13.96 7.48
N GLY A 68 -1.83 13.42 6.50
CA GLY A 68 -2.59 14.22 5.55
C GLY A 68 -3.52 15.19 6.29
N THR A 69 -3.90 16.29 5.63
CA THR A 69 -4.85 17.29 6.16
C THR A 69 -4.42 18.08 7.41
N SER A 70 -3.21 17.88 7.92
CA SER A 70 -2.64 18.57 9.10
C SER A 70 -2.33 20.08 8.88
N GLY A 71 -2.51 20.60 7.67
CA GLY A 71 -2.33 22.02 7.36
C GLY A 71 -0.91 22.45 6.98
N LYS A 72 -0.07 21.52 6.52
CA LYS A 72 1.34 21.75 6.13
C LYS A 72 1.53 22.91 5.13
N THR A 73 0.88 22.88 3.98
CA THR A 73 0.98 23.93 2.94
C THR A 73 0.46 25.28 3.46
N PHE A 74 -0.57 25.27 4.30
CA PHE A 74 -1.10 26.49 4.92
C PHE A 74 -0.06 27.15 5.86
N SER A 75 0.73 26.35 6.59
CA SER A 75 1.83 26.84 7.43
C SER A 75 2.91 27.57 6.62
N MET A 76 3.17 27.16 5.39
CA MET A 76 4.16 27.80 4.51
C MET A 76 3.76 29.24 4.18
N TYR A 77 2.48 29.47 3.86
CA TYR A 77 1.96 30.83 3.65
C TYR A 77 2.06 31.69 4.90
N LEU A 78 1.67 31.15 6.06
CA LEU A 78 1.79 31.87 7.33
C LEU A 78 3.23 32.21 7.68
N LYS A 79 4.17 31.30 7.42
CA LYS A 79 5.60 31.56 7.62
C LYS A 79 6.12 32.67 6.70
N ALA A 80 5.68 32.72 5.44
CA ALA A 80 6.09 33.78 4.53
C ALA A 80 5.72 35.17 5.05
N LEU A 81 4.58 35.31 5.74
CA LEU A 81 4.15 36.58 6.33
C LEU A 81 5.10 37.11 7.42
N SER A 82 5.99 36.28 8.01
CA SER A 82 6.95 36.75 9.02
C SER A 82 8.14 37.52 8.45
N GLY A 83 8.28 37.57 7.12
CA GLY A 83 9.38 38.28 6.45
C GLY A 83 8.93 39.46 5.59
N VAL A 84 7.62 39.66 5.37
CA VAL A 84 7.14 40.62 4.35
C VAL A 84 7.41 42.09 4.69
N ASP A 85 7.66 42.41 5.96
CA ASP A 85 8.01 43.75 6.43
C ASP A 85 9.50 44.07 6.28
N LYS A 86 10.32 43.09 5.86
CA LYS A 86 11.73 43.29 5.55
C LYS A 86 11.89 43.68 4.10
N GLN A 87 12.60 44.79 3.88
CA GLN A 87 12.86 45.32 2.56
C GLN A 87 13.51 44.25 1.66
N ASP A 88 12.99 44.11 0.43
CA ASP A 88 13.47 43.19 -0.60
C ASP A 88 13.35 41.67 -0.28
N PHE A 89 12.56 41.30 0.73
CA PHE A 89 12.29 39.91 1.08
C PHE A 89 11.69 39.11 -0.07
N LYS A 90 12.30 37.94 -0.35
CA LYS A 90 11.86 37.01 -1.39
C LYS A 90 11.55 35.66 -0.76
N ALA A 91 10.36 35.15 -1.03
CA ALA A 91 9.93 33.80 -0.73
C ALA A 91 9.57 33.03 -2.01
N ARG A 92 9.88 31.73 -2.03
CA ARG A 92 9.47 30.82 -3.11
C ARG A 92 8.74 29.64 -2.51
N LEU A 93 7.51 29.39 -2.96
CA LEU A 93 6.80 28.14 -2.72
C LEU A 93 6.87 27.31 -4.00
N ILE A 94 7.54 26.18 -3.91
CA ILE A 94 7.89 25.30 -5.04
C ILE A 94 6.99 24.07 -4.96
N SER A 95 6.28 23.77 -6.04
CA SER A 95 5.76 22.42 -6.29
C SER A 95 6.60 21.76 -7.37
N VAL A 96 6.87 20.45 -7.28
CA VAL A 96 7.52 19.74 -8.39
C VAL A 96 6.56 19.65 -9.59
N ARG A 97 5.25 19.59 -9.37
CA ARG A 97 4.24 19.44 -10.44
C ARG A 97 3.73 20.80 -10.91
N ALA A 98 3.85 21.03 -12.22
CA ALA A 98 3.52 22.33 -12.82
C ALA A 98 2.04 22.74 -12.71
N LEU A 99 1.09 21.80 -12.62
CA LEU A 99 -0.33 22.13 -12.48
C LEU A 99 -0.69 22.60 -11.07
N ASP A 100 0.06 22.19 -10.06
CA ASP A 100 -0.26 22.46 -8.65
C ASP A 100 0.01 23.93 -8.28
N SER A 101 0.92 24.60 -9.00
CA SER A 101 1.22 26.01 -8.79
C SER A 101 0.40 26.96 -9.67
N LYS A 102 -0.48 26.47 -10.56
CA LYS A 102 -1.21 27.30 -11.53
C LYS A 102 -2.50 27.93 -10.97
N LYS A 103 -3.02 28.93 -11.68
CA LYS A 103 -4.33 29.53 -11.41
C LYS A 103 -5.42 28.45 -11.34
N GLY A 104 -6.21 28.47 -10.27
CA GLY A 104 -7.28 27.50 -10.02
C GLY A 104 -6.86 26.30 -9.18
N SER A 105 -5.57 26.16 -8.84
CA SER A 105 -5.11 25.13 -7.91
C SER A 105 -5.52 25.44 -6.46
N SER A 106 -5.53 24.39 -5.62
CA SER A 106 -5.75 24.51 -4.17
C SER A 106 -4.67 25.36 -3.51
N ILE A 107 -3.40 25.19 -3.92
CA ILE A 107 -2.25 25.95 -3.41
C ILE A 107 -2.46 27.45 -3.64
N PHE A 108 -2.72 27.88 -4.88
CA PHE A 108 -2.96 29.30 -5.17
C PHE A 108 -4.18 29.85 -4.42
N THR A 109 -5.26 29.06 -4.35
CA THR A 109 -6.48 29.47 -3.63
C THR A 109 -6.22 29.69 -2.14
N ASP A 110 -5.42 28.85 -1.50
CA ASP A 110 -5.03 29.03 -0.10
C ASP A 110 -4.07 30.22 0.08
N GLY A 111 -3.16 30.45 -0.86
CA GLY A 111 -2.34 31.67 -0.89
C GLY A 111 -3.17 32.94 -0.98
N VAL A 112 -4.22 32.98 -1.79
CA VAL A 112 -5.14 34.13 -1.86
C VAL A 112 -5.85 34.36 -0.51
N LYS A 113 -6.27 33.29 0.17
CA LYS A 113 -6.91 33.41 1.50
C LYS A 113 -5.96 34.01 2.54
N VAL A 114 -4.71 33.55 2.58
CA VAL A 114 -3.74 33.95 3.62
C VAL A 114 -3.08 35.29 3.29
N CYS A 115 -2.59 35.46 2.06
CA CYS A 115 -1.78 36.60 1.65
C CYS A 115 -2.60 37.71 0.99
N GLY A 116 -3.63 37.39 0.20
CA GLY A 116 -4.26 38.34 -0.73
C GLY A 116 -4.90 39.56 -0.09
N GLY A 117 -5.40 39.45 1.15
CA GLY A 117 -5.93 40.59 1.92
C GLY A 117 -4.97 41.18 2.95
N PHE A 118 -3.77 40.63 3.08
CA PHE A 118 -2.85 41.00 4.14
C PHE A 118 -1.96 42.18 3.73
N ALA A 119 -1.98 43.24 4.53
CA ALA A 119 -1.09 44.39 4.40
C ALA A 119 -0.99 44.97 2.97
N GLY A 120 -2.12 45.11 2.25
CA GLY A 120 -2.11 45.70 0.91
C GLY A 120 -1.46 44.84 -0.18
N CYS A 121 -1.39 43.52 0.03
CA CYS A 121 -0.87 42.57 -0.97
C CYS A 121 -1.57 42.71 -2.33
N GLN A 122 -0.78 42.63 -3.39
CA GLN A 122 -1.24 42.50 -4.77
C GLN A 122 -1.02 41.05 -5.22
N ALA A 123 -2.12 40.30 -5.35
CA ALA A 123 -2.09 38.95 -5.86
C ALA A 123 -2.21 38.94 -7.40
N SER A 124 -1.27 38.28 -8.07
CA SER A 124 -1.30 38.06 -9.52
C SER A 124 -1.50 36.58 -9.83
N SER A 125 -2.42 36.31 -10.75
CA SER A 125 -2.63 34.97 -11.31
C SER A 125 -1.94 34.79 -12.68
N SER A 126 -0.84 35.51 -12.92
CA SER A 126 0.02 35.37 -14.09
C SER A 126 0.61 33.96 -14.22
N ASP A 127 1.40 33.71 -15.27
CA ASP A 127 2.00 32.40 -15.54
C ASP A 127 2.82 31.84 -14.37
N ILE A 128 3.49 32.73 -13.63
CA ILE A 128 3.99 32.48 -12.27
C ILE A 128 3.10 33.26 -11.31
N PRO A 129 2.19 32.60 -10.56
CA PRO A 129 1.38 33.29 -9.57
C PRO A 129 2.24 33.90 -8.47
N SER A 130 1.88 35.09 -8.05
CA SER A 130 2.69 35.86 -7.10
C SER A 130 1.84 36.71 -6.17
N PHE A 131 2.40 36.96 -4.99
CA PHE A 131 1.86 37.83 -3.95
C PHE A 131 2.93 38.88 -3.67
N VAL A 132 2.62 40.15 -3.94
CA VAL A 132 3.59 41.25 -3.87
C VAL A 132 3.14 42.28 -2.85
N TRP A 133 4.07 42.76 -2.03
CA TRP A 133 3.87 43.87 -1.10
C TRP A 133 4.75 45.05 -1.55
N PRO A 134 4.22 45.96 -2.40
CA PRO A 134 5.01 47.01 -3.01
C PRO A 134 5.70 47.92 -2.01
N GLN A 135 5.09 48.16 -0.84
CA GLN A 135 5.63 49.06 0.18
C GLN A 135 6.98 48.59 0.78
N TRP A 136 7.29 47.30 0.67
CA TRP A 136 8.55 46.70 1.17
C TRP A 136 9.35 46.04 0.04
N ASN A 137 8.90 46.18 -1.22
CA ASN A 137 9.39 45.41 -2.37
C ASN A 137 9.49 43.88 -2.10
N SER A 138 8.59 43.37 -1.28
CA SER A 138 8.58 41.98 -0.85
C SER A 138 7.70 41.12 -1.76
N ASN A 139 8.07 39.86 -1.98
CA ASN A 139 7.26 38.95 -2.79
C ASN A 139 7.34 37.48 -2.36
N LEU A 140 6.21 36.80 -2.52
CA LEU A 140 6.10 35.35 -2.53
C LEU A 140 5.68 34.91 -3.93
N GLN A 141 6.45 34.00 -4.55
CA GLN A 141 6.11 33.42 -5.86
C GLN A 141 5.82 31.92 -5.74
N LEU A 142 4.81 31.47 -6.48
CA LEU A 142 4.47 30.06 -6.63
C LEU A 142 5.14 29.54 -7.90
N ILE A 143 6.22 28.78 -7.73
CA ILE A 143 7.02 28.28 -8.85
C ILE A 143 6.90 26.76 -8.95
N HIS A 144 7.29 26.22 -10.11
CA HIS A 144 7.37 24.78 -10.30
C HIS A 144 8.77 24.33 -10.68
N SER A 145 9.16 23.13 -10.26
CA SER A 145 10.50 22.57 -10.50
C SER A 145 10.40 21.11 -10.97
N ASN A 146 9.81 20.90 -12.15
CA ASN A 146 9.65 19.58 -12.76
C ASN A 146 10.85 19.24 -13.65
N PHE A 147 11.89 18.62 -13.09
CA PHE A 147 13.09 18.24 -13.83
C PHE A 147 13.54 16.84 -13.43
N ASN A 148 13.99 16.04 -14.41
CA ASN A 148 14.63 14.77 -14.12
C ASN A 148 16.14 14.98 -13.88
N TYR A 149 16.53 15.16 -12.62
CA TYR A 149 17.92 15.45 -12.26
C TYR A 149 18.92 14.33 -12.59
N ALA A 150 18.44 13.09 -12.78
CA ALA A 150 19.28 11.98 -13.20
C ALA A 150 19.70 12.10 -14.69
N ASN A 151 18.98 12.88 -15.49
CA ASN A 151 19.35 13.19 -16.86
C ASN A 151 20.32 14.38 -16.89
N PRO A 152 21.55 14.26 -17.43
CA PRO A 152 22.54 15.34 -17.45
C PRO A 152 22.06 16.64 -18.13
N ASP A 153 21.28 16.54 -19.21
CA ASP A 153 20.79 17.72 -19.94
C ASP A 153 19.71 18.46 -19.13
N GLU A 154 18.78 17.72 -18.55
CA GLU A 154 17.74 18.29 -17.67
C GLU A 154 18.31 18.80 -16.37
N LYS A 155 19.37 18.18 -15.83
CA LYS A 155 20.12 18.69 -14.68
C LYS A 155 20.64 20.10 -14.96
N LYS A 156 21.26 20.34 -16.12
CA LYS A 156 21.74 21.68 -16.48
C LYS A 156 20.60 22.70 -16.59
N LEU A 157 19.48 22.31 -17.19
CA LEU A 157 18.28 23.16 -17.27
C LEU A 157 17.74 23.50 -15.88
N PHE A 158 17.68 22.52 -14.98
CA PHE A 158 17.31 22.71 -13.58
C PHE A 158 18.24 23.70 -12.88
N GLU A 159 19.56 23.51 -13.00
CA GLU A 159 20.55 24.39 -12.37
C GLU A 159 20.42 25.83 -12.89
N ASP A 160 20.26 26.02 -14.20
CA ASP A 160 20.08 27.34 -14.81
C ASP A 160 18.74 27.99 -14.43
N TYR A 161 17.70 27.18 -14.21
CA TYR A 161 16.42 27.63 -13.67
C TYR A 161 16.53 28.06 -12.21
N ALA A 162 17.11 27.21 -11.36
CA ALA A 162 17.28 27.48 -9.93
C ALA A 162 18.23 28.66 -9.68
N LYS A 163 19.26 28.87 -10.51
CA LYS A 163 20.14 30.05 -10.43
C LYS A 163 19.37 31.38 -10.51
N LYS A 164 18.27 31.43 -11.27
CA LYS A 164 17.41 32.62 -11.42
C LYS A 164 16.48 32.85 -10.22
N ASN A 165 16.39 31.90 -9.30
CA ASN A 165 15.48 31.93 -8.17
C ASN A 165 16.27 31.94 -6.86
N GLN A 166 16.42 33.13 -6.27
CA GLN A 166 17.03 33.33 -4.95
C GLN A 166 15.99 33.90 -3.98
N ALA A 167 15.99 33.38 -2.76
CA ALA A 167 15.04 33.73 -1.72
C ALA A 167 15.59 33.33 -0.34
N SER A 168 15.41 34.18 0.67
CA SER A 168 15.68 33.82 2.06
C SER A 168 14.71 32.78 2.61
N LEU A 169 13.50 32.65 2.03
CA LEU A 169 12.57 31.57 2.37
C LEU A 169 12.26 30.72 1.15
N ILE A 170 12.74 29.48 1.13
CA ILE A 170 12.38 28.49 0.11
C ILE A 170 11.52 27.42 0.75
N MET A 171 10.34 27.18 0.19
CA MET A 171 9.38 26.21 0.70
C MET A 171 9.06 25.23 -0.41
N ILE A 172 9.11 23.93 -0.15
CA ILE A 172 8.90 22.89 -1.16
C ILE A 172 7.76 21.99 -0.69
N ASP A 173 6.67 22.00 -1.44
CA ASP A 173 5.55 21.09 -1.20
C ASP A 173 5.74 19.79 -1.97
N GLU A 174 5.20 18.70 -1.42
CA GLU A 174 5.41 17.32 -1.91
C GLU A 174 6.88 16.98 -2.20
N ALA A 175 7.78 17.27 -1.27
CA ALA A 175 9.23 17.12 -1.48
C ALA A 175 9.71 15.68 -1.82
N THR A 176 8.88 14.66 -1.60
CA THR A 176 9.15 13.29 -2.11
C THR A 176 9.14 13.18 -3.62
N GLU A 177 8.56 14.16 -4.32
CA GLU A 177 8.63 14.26 -5.78
C GLU A 177 10.00 14.78 -6.25
N MET A 178 10.81 15.38 -5.37
CA MET A 178 12.20 15.70 -5.67
C MET A 178 13.03 14.42 -5.59
N ASN A 179 13.03 13.66 -6.67
CA ASN A 179 13.60 12.31 -6.73
C ASN A 179 15.12 12.21 -6.55
N HIS A 180 15.85 13.31 -6.37
CA HIS A 180 17.30 13.31 -6.24
C HIS A 180 17.82 14.33 -5.21
N PHE A 181 18.71 13.87 -4.30
CA PHE A 181 19.31 14.68 -3.23
C PHE A 181 20.03 15.94 -3.76
N GLY A 182 20.70 15.84 -4.91
CA GLY A 182 21.34 16.98 -5.57
C GLY A 182 20.40 18.15 -5.87
N MET A 183 19.11 17.91 -6.14
CA MET A 183 18.14 19.00 -6.32
C MET A 183 17.92 19.76 -5.01
N PHE A 184 17.82 19.03 -3.88
CA PHE A 184 17.71 19.61 -2.55
C PHE A 184 18.94 20.47 -2.24
N SER A 185 20.14 19.91 -2.40
CA SER A 185 21.39 20.63 -2.13
C SER A 185 21.53 21.90 -2.97
N PHE A 186 21.13 21.84 -4.25
CA PHE A 186 21.20 23.00 -5.13
C PHE A 186 20.22 24.10 -4.72
N TRP A 187 18.95 23.75 -4.44
CA TRP A 187 17.98 24.72 -3.92
C TRP A 187 18.42 25.30 -2.59
N PHE A 188 19.01 24.48 -1.71
CA PHE A 188 19.47 24.89 -0.39
C PHE A 188 20.62 25.89 -0.50
N MET A 189 21.51 25.70 -1.47
CA MET A 189 22.50 26.71 -1.84
C MET A 189 21.85 28.03 -2.30
N ARG A 190 20.74 27.99 -3.07
CA ARG A 190 20.02 29.21 -3.53
C ARG A 190 19.25 29.93 -2.43
N ASN A 191 19.13 29.34 -1.25
CA ASN A 191 18.38 29.91 -0.13
C ASN A 191 19.17 31.05 0.53
N ARG A 192 19.05 32.25 -0.05
CA ARG A 192 19.65 33.50 0.42
C ARG A 192 19.03 34.69 -0.31
N ASP A 193 18.91 35.82 0.37
CA ASP A 193 18.72 37.16 -0.19
C ASP A 193 19.35 38.20 0.74
N ASP A 194 19.16 39.48 0.44
CA ASP A 194 19.71 40.63 1.16
C ASP A 194 18.73 41.27 2.16
N SER A 195 17.57 40.65 2.41
CA SER A 195 16.52 41.21 3.28
C SER A 195 16.84 41.15 4.79
N GLY A 196 17.93 40.48 5.18
CA GLY A 196 18.24 40.20 6.58
C GLY A 196 17.30 39.17 7.23
N MET A 197 16.47 38.45 6.46
CA MET A 197 15.87 37.21 6.93
C MET A 197 16.93 36.14 7.10
N ILE A 198 16.81 35.37 8.19
CA ILE A 198 17.57 34.13 8.35
C ILE A 198 17.17 33.22 7.18
N PRO A 199 18.13 32.70 6.39
CA PRO A 199 17.79 31.77 5.33
C PRO A 199 17.21 30.47 5.89
N GLN A 200 15.99 30.14 5.44
CA GLN A 200 15.27 28.95 5.83
C GLN A 200 14.70 28.22 4.61
N MET A 201 14.84 26.89 4.65
CA MET A 201 14.19 25.97 3.73
C MET A 201 13.19 25.09 4.48
N ILE A 202 11.95 25.00 3.99
CA ILE A 202 10.87 24.21 4.59
C ILE A 202 10.32 23.22 3.58
N LEU A 203 10.30 21.93 3.93
CA LEU A 203 9.86 20.88 3.03
C LEU A 203 8.64 20.18 3.63
N SER A 204 7.52 20.11 2.91
CA SER A 204 6.41 19.25 3.27
C SER A 204 6.36 18.01 2.39
N PHE A 205 6.08 16.86 2.99
CA PHE A 205 5.96 15.60 2.27
C PHE A 205 5.21 14.54 3.08
N ASN A 206 4.74 13.52 2.36
CA ASN A 206 4.26 12.27 2.96
C ASN A 206 5.41 11.25 2.99
N PRO A 207 5.38 10.25 3.87
CA PRO A 207 6.45 9.25 3.94
C PRO A 207 6.64 8.48 2.62
N LEU A 208 7.91 8.24 2.25
CA LEU A 208 8.31 7.36 1.16
C LEU A 208 9.59 6.62 1.57
N HIS A 209 9.55 5.29 1.62
CA HIS A 209 10.63 4.48 2.21
C HIS A 209 11.98 4.71 1.52
N GLU A 210 12.03 4.49 0.21
CA GLU A 210 13.23 4.63 -0.61
C GLU A 210 13.38 6.08 -1.09
N HIS A 211 13.69 6.98 -0.16
CA HIS A 211 13.87 8.40 -0.47
C HIS A 211 14.89 9.06 0.45
N TRP A 212 15.63 10.05 -0.08
CA TRP A 212 16.68 10.75 0.67
C TRP A 212 16.16 11.47 1.92
N THR A 213 14.90 11.91 1.92
CA THR A 213 14.26 12.50 3.11
C THR A 213 14.16 11.50 4.26
N THR A 214 13.86 10.23 3.94
CA THR A 214 13.72 9.15 4.93
C THR A 214 15.07 8.76 5.50
N GLU A 215 16.10 8.70 4.64
CA GLU A 215 17.48 8.51 5.06
C GLU A 215 17.95 9.62 6.01
N MET A 216 17.69 10.90 5.66
CA MET A 216 18.01 12.02 6.55
C MET A 216 17.27 11.94 7.89
N LEU A 217 15.98 11.60 7.90
CA LEU A 217 15.20 11.45 9.14
C LEU A 217 15.75 10.32 10.03
N ARG A 218 16.14 9.20 9.41
CA ARG A 218 16.77 8.06 10.11
C ARG A 218 18.11 8.48 10.73
N ASP A 219 18.99 9.05 9.93
CA ASP A 219 20.38 9.33 10.32
C ASP A 219 20.46 10.52 11.31
N ALA A 220 19.54 11.48 11.19
CA ALA A 220 19.34 12.54 12.17
C ALA A 220 18.61 12.07 13.45
N GLY A 221 18.26 10.78 13.56
CA GLY A 221 17.70 10.16 14.76
C GLY A 221 16.22 10.46 15.04
N TYR A 222 15.48 10.95 14.05
CA TYR A 222 14.04 11.24 14.15
C TYR A 222 13.15 10.02 13.93
N LEU A 223 13.66 8.94 13.32
CA LEU A 223 12.92 7.68 13.16
C LEU A 223 13.29 6.68 14.26
N GLY A 224 12.27 5.97 14.75
CA GLY A 224 12.45 4.79 15.58
C GLY A 224 12.80 3.55 14.76
N ALA A 225 13.17 2.46 15.45
CA ALA A 225 13.40 1.17 14.81
C ALA A 225 12.13 0.59 14.15
N ASP A 226 10.96 1.09 14.53
CA ASP A 226 9.64 0.81 13.98
C ASP A 226 9.28 1.68 12.77
N TRP A 227 10.20 2.52 12.28
CA TRP A 227 10.01 3.45 11.17
C TRP A 227 8.95 4.53 11.37
N TYR A 228 8.56 4.80 12.62
CA TYR A 228 7.72 5.95 12.96
C TYR A 228 8.55 7.11 13.47
N LEU A 229 8.01 8.32 13.34
CA LEU A 229 8.62 9.50 13.95
C LEU A 229 8.64 9.38 15.48
N ARG A 230 9.82 9.60 16.05
CA ARG A 230 10.04 9.65 17.49
C ARG A 230 9.40 10.89 18.09
N ARG A 231 8.39 10.68 18.93
CA ARG A 231 7.64 11.79 19.56
C ARG A 231 8.52 12.70 20.41
N ASP A 232 9.54 12.15 21.06
CA ASP A 232 10.48 12.89 21.89
C ASP A 232 11.51 13.70 21.07
N MET A 233 11.59 13.50 19.75
CA MET A 233 12.49 14.22 18.86
C MET A 233 11.79 15.34 18.08
N ILE A 234 10.46 15.30 17.95
CA ILE A 234 9.69 16.34 17.25
C ILE A 234 10.03 17.72 17.84
N GLY A 235 10.45 18.65 16.98
CA GLY A 235 10.82 20.01 17.34
C GLY A 235 12.17 20.18 18.06
N LYS A 236 12.89 19.08 18.38
CA LYS A 236 14.30 19.21 18.78
C LYS A 236 15.12 19.75 17.62
N ILE A 237 16.21 20.44 17.91
CA ILE A 237 17.13 20.93 16.89
C ILE A 237 18.31 19.97 16.81
N ARG A 238 18.62 19.53 15.59
CA ARG A 238 19.85 18.82 15.25
C ARG A 238 20.70 19.72 14.37
N TYR A 239 22.00 19.46 14.33
CA TYR A 239 22.94 20.21 13.52
C TYR A 239 23.58 19.29 12.49
N PHE A 240 23.87 19.83 11.31
CA PHE A 240 24.44 19.04 10.24
C PHE A 240 25.41 19.80 9.34
N TYR A 241 26.30 19.04 8.71
CA TYR A 241 27.19 19.48 7.65
C TYR A 241 27.18 18.46 6.51
N VAL A 242 26.94 18.92 5.28
CA VAL A 242 26.93 18.06 4.09
C VAL A 242 28.36 17.94 3.57
N LYS A 243 28.99 16.77 3.74
CA LYS A 243 30.40 16.56 3.37
C LYS A 243 30.59 16.08 1.94
N GLY A 244 29.62 15.34 1.40
CA GLY A 244 29.64 14.78 0.06
C GLY A 244 28.33 15.00 -0.71
N ASP A 245 28.07 14.14 -1.68
CA ASP A 245 26.97 14.31 -2.66
C ASP A 245 25.74 13.47 -2.33
N THR A 246 25.74 12.75 -1.20
CA THR A 246 24.67 11.84 -0.80
C THR A 246 24.20 12.08 0.66
N PRO A 247 22.98 11.66 1.03
CA PRO A 247 22.49 11.80 2.40
C PRO A 247 23.34 11.06 3.44
N ALA A 248 23.90 9.90 3.06
CA ALA A 248 24.81 9.11 3.90
C ALA A 248 26.09 9.85 4.31
N GLU A 249 26.48 10.88 3.55
CA GLU A 249 27.68 11.69 3.81
C GLU A 249 27.37 12.96 4.62
N ILE A 250 26.16 13.05 5.19
CA ILE A 250 25.81 14.14 6.11
C ILE A 250 26.33 13.79 7.51
N ILE A 251 27.09 14.72 8.09
CA ILE A 251 27.58 14.61 9.45
C ILE A 251 26.57 15.27 10.39
N TRP A 252 26.05 14.50 11.36
CA TRP A 252 25.04 14.95 12.33
C TRP A 252 25.61 15.14 13.75
N GLY A 253 25.01 16.05 14.51
CA GLY A 253 25.32 16.31 15.92
C GLY A 253 24.17 17.00 16.67
N ASP A 254 24.28 17.05 17.99
CA ASP A 254 23.33 17.75 18.88
C ASP A 254 23.73 19.21 19.10
N THR A 255 24.96 19.58 18.76
CA THR A 255 25.48 20.96 18.82
C THR A 255 26.27 21.30 17.55
N ARG A 256 26.50 22.58 17.27
CA ARG A 256 27.35 23.01 16.14
C ARG A 256 28.78 22.54 16.33
N GLU A 257 29.29 22.62 17.56
CA GLU A 257 30.66 22.30 17.93
C GLU A 257 30.97 20.82 17.74
N GLU A 258 30.02 19.94 18.09
CA GLU A 258 30.15 18.50 17.83
C GLU A 258 30.27 18.20 16.33
N VAL A 259 29.45 18.87 15.51
CA VAL A 259 29.52 18.70 14.05
C VAL A 259 30.83 19.24 13.51
N VAL A 260 31.30 20.40 13.96
CA VAL A 260 32.62 20.96 13.58
C VAL A 260 33.73 19.95 13.90
N GLY A 261 33.73 19.37 15.11
CA GLY A 261 34.74 18.40 15.52
C GLY A 261 34.76 17.13 14.65
N LYS A 262 33.60 16.66 14.18
CA LYS A 262 33.48 15.47 13.30
C LYS A 262 33.73 15.78 11.82
N ALA A 263 33.24 16.92 11.34
CA ALA A 263 33.24 17.28 9.92
C ALA A 263 34.52 18.00 9.49
N ASN A 264 35.12 18.78 10.39
CA ASN A 264 36.26 19.65 10.15
C ASN A 264 36.08 20.52 8.89
N PRO A 265 35.07 21.42 8.87
CA PRO A 265 34.75 22.22 7.69
C PRO A 265 35.93 23.14 7.33
N ARG A 266 36.23 23.23 6.04
CA ARG A 266 37.26 24.15 5.54
C ARG A 266 36.67 25.55 5.41
N ILE A 267 37.39 26.53 5.93
CA ILE A 267 37.06 27.95 5.82
C ILE A 267 38.26 28.69 5.25
N SER A 268 38.03 29.58 4.28
CA SER A 268 39.10 30.35 3.65
C SER A 268 39.60 31.46 4.59
N GLN A 269 40.76 32.04 4.28
CA GLN A 269 41.25 33.20 5.04
C GLN A 269 40.31 34.40 4.87
N GLU A 270 39.80 34.63 3.65
CA GLU A 270 38.86 35.71 3.33
C GLU A 270 37.56 35.59 4.15
N ASP A 271 37.03 34.37 4.30
CA ASP A 271 35.85 34.11 5.14
C ASP A 271 36.11 34.45 6.61
N ARG A 272 37.29 34.13 7.14
CA ARG A 272 37.68 34.50 8.51
C ARG A 272 37.84 36.00 8.68
N GLU A 273 38.39 36.68 7.68
CA GLU A 273 38.51 38.15 7.66
C GLU A 273 37.12 38.81 7.61
N ALA A 274 36.13 38.17 7.00
CA ALA A 274 34.73 38.55 7.05
C ALA A 274 34.04 38.22 8.39
N GLY A 275 34.75 37.62 9.36
CA GLY A 275 34.25 37.29 10.69
C GLY A 275 33.54 35.93 10.78
N LEU A 276 33.63 35.08 9.77
CA LEU A 276 33.01 33.75 9.77
C LEU A 276 33.88 32.73 10.52
N THR A 277 33.20 31.74 11.09
CA THR A 277 33.79 30.61 11.82
C THR A 277 33.35 29.28 11.22
N GLU A 278 34.04 28.20 11.59
CA GLU A 278 33.66 26.83 11.25
C GLU A 278 32.23 26.49 11.69
N ALA A 279 31.77 27.05 12.81
CA ALA A 279 30.42 26.83 13.33
C ALA A 279 29.33 27.45 12.44
N ASP A 280 29.64 28.48 11.65
CA ASP A 280 28.70 29.14 10.72
C ASP A 280 28.44 28.29 9.46
N MET A 281 29.35 27.37 9.15
CA MET A 281 29.21 26.40 8.06
C MET A 281 28.24 25.27 8.41
N VAL A 282 28.00 25.04 9.71
CA VAL A 282 27.02 24.07 10.19
C VAL A 282 25.61 24.62 10.07
N LYS A 283 24.63 23.78 9.72
CA LYS A 283 23.23 24.19 9.57
C LYS A 283 22.35 23.51 10.61
N SER A 284 21.26 24.17 10.99
CA SER A 284 20.28 23.61 11.93
C SER A 284 19.13 22.92 11.18
N PHE A 285 18.64 21.83 11.76
CA PHE A 285 17.60 20.97 11.22
C PHE A 285 16.57 20.62 12.29
N THR A 286 15.30 20.72 11.96
CA THR A 286 14.22 20.22 12.82
C THR A 286 13.10 19.58 12.02
N VAL A 287 12.30 18.76 12.70
CA VAL A 287 11.14 18.07 12.14
C VAL A 287 9.91 18.43 12.96
N PHE A 288 8.88 18.91 12.28
CA PHE A 288 7.56 19.08 12.85
C PHE A 288 6.56 18.14 12.18
N THR A 289 5.59 17.71 12.96
CA THR A 289 4.47 16.90 12.49
C THR A 289 3.18 17.44 13.10
N GLY A 290 2.06 17.08 12.48
CA GLY A 290 0.73 17.39 12.96
C GLY A 290 -0.20 16.25 12.60
N THR A 291 -1.27 16.12 13.37
CA THR A 291 -2.36 15.20 13.08
C THR A 291 -3.45 15.90 12.28
N ALA A 292 -4.28 15.13 11.58
CA ALA A 292 -5.49 15.63 10.95
C ALA A 292 -6.44 16.27 11.98
N ALA A 293 -6.44 15.76 13.21
CA ALA A 293 -7.23 16.29 14.31
C ALA A 293 -6.72 17.64 14.84
N ASP A 294 -5.42 17.95 14.67
CA ASP A 294 -4.84 19.23 15.07
C ASP A 294 -5.30 20.38 14.18
N ASN A 295 -5.71 20.09 12.94
CA ASN A 295 -6.36 21.07 12.07
C ASN A 295 -7.84 21.26 12.45
N ARG A 296 -8.04 21.87 13.62
CA ARG A 296 -9.35 22.06 14.27
C ARG A 296 -10.34 22.81 13.38
N GLU A 297 -9.87 23.78 12.61
CA GLU A 297 -10.70 24.51 11.65
C GLU A 297 -11.24 23.59 10.55
N LEU A 298 -10.40 22.73 9.97
CA LEU A 298 -10.84 21.78 8.95
C LEU A 298 -11.75 20.69 9.52
N VAL A 299 -11.43 20.20 10.72
CA VAL A 299 -12.27 19.22 11.44
C VAL A 299 -13.66 19.80 11.70
N ASN A 300 -13.76 21.05 12.17
CA ASN A 300 -15.03 21.72 12.37
C ASN A 300 -15.78 21.92 11.06
N ALA A 301 -15.11 22.44 10.02
CA ALA A 301 -15.73 22.72 8.73
C ALA A 301 -16.28 21.48 8.01
N THR A 302 -15.67 20.31 8.25
CA THR A 302 -16.06 19.04 7.62
C THR A 302 -16.91 18.14 8.52
N GLY A 303 -17.24 18.58 9.74
CA GLY A 303 -17.93 17.73 10.72
C GLY A 303 -17.14 16.47 11.09
N GLY A 304 -15.80 16.52 11.02
CA GLY A 304 -14.89 15.39 11.28
C GLY A 304 -14.60 14.50 10.07
N GLN A 305 -15.21 14.75 8.91
CA GLN A 305 -15.00 13.93 7.71
C GLN A 305 -13.55 14.00 7.18
N SER A 306 -12.82 15.08 7.41
CA SER A 306 -11.39 15.16 7.05
C SER A 306 -10.55 14.06 7.70
N VAL A 307 -10.86 13.71 8.96
CA VAL A 307 -10.20 12.62 9.68
C VAL A 307 -10.74 11.26 9.23
N ALA A 308 -12.07 11.14 9.06
CA ALA A 308 -12.70 9.90 8.63
C ALA A 308 -12.20 9.44 7.25
N ASN A 309 -12.01 10.36 6.31
CA ASN A 309 -11.49 10.06 4.97
C ASN A 309 -10.08 9.48 5.00
N LEU A 310 -9.24 9.88 5.96
CA LEU A 310 -7.91 9.27 6.14
C LEU A 310 -7.99 7.85 6.70
N HIS A 311 -9.05 7.50 7.43
CA HIS A 311 -9.27 6.11 7.88
C HIS A 311 -9.84 5.21 6.78
N ALA A 312 -10.54 5.80 5.80
CA ALA A 312 -11.16 5.09 4.70
C ALA A 312 -10.17 4.62 3.62
N VAL A 313 -8.90 5.06 3.68
CA VAL A 313 -7.86 4.52 2.78
C VAL A 313 -7.46 3.11 3.21
N GLY A 314 -7.02 2.28 2.25
CA GLY A 314 -6.56 0.91 2.53
C GLY A 314 -5.46 0.87 3.61
N GLY A 315 -5.33 -0.26 4.32
CA GLY A 315 -4.50 -0.36 5.53
C GLY A 315 -3.05 0.15 5.36
N THR A 316 -2.41 -0.24 4.25
CA THR A 316 -1.06 0.22 3.88
C THR A 316 -1.00 1.74 3.71
N GLN A 317 -1.90 2.31 2.90
CA GLN A 317 -1.95 3.75 2.68
C GLN A 317 -2.24 4.50 3.97
N ARG A 318 -3.07 3.93 4.86
CA ARG A 318 -3.44 4.53 6.14
C ARG A 318 -2.24 4.64 7.08
N ALA A 319 -1.36 3.63 7.12
CA ALA A 319 -0.12 3.73 7.89
C ALA A 319 0.75 4.89 7.39
N ILE A 320 0.86 5.07 6.07
CA ILE A 320 1.66 6.14 5.46
C ILE A 320 1.02 7.52 5.72
N VAL A 321 -0.20 7.75 5.23
CA VAL A 321 -0.83 9.08 5.24
C VAL A 321 -1.53 9.43 6.55
N GLY A 322 -1.88 8.42 7.34
CA GLY A 322 -2.59 8.55 8.60
C GLY A 322 -1.72 8.30 9.83
N GLU A 323 -0.58 7.63 9.72
CA GLU A 323 0.26 7.30 10.89
C GLU A 323 1.72 7.73 10.72
N ALA A 324 2.08 8.32 9.57
CA ALA A 324 3.45 8.77 9.28
C ALA A 324 4.48 7.63 9.29
N TYR A 325 4.13 6.48 8.73
CA TYR A 325 5.01 5.32 8.63
C TYR A 325 6.01 5.45 7.46
N PHE A 326 7.31 5.34 7.74
CA PHE A 326 8.40 5.48 6.76
C PHE A 326 9.05 4.14 6.35
N GLY A 327 8.52 3.02 6.82
CA GLY A 327 9.12 1.70 6.59
C GLY A 327 8.74 1.10 5.23
N PRO A 328 9.29 -0.08 4.91
CA PRO A 328 9.01 -0.76 3.65
C PRO A 328 7.53 -1.10 3.53
N VAL A 329 7.03 -1.02 2.31
CA VAL A 329 5.65 -1.34 1.95
C VAL A 329 5.68 -2.51 0.98
N GLU A 330 5.11 -3.64 1.39
CA GLU A 330 4.98 -4.80 0.51
C GLU A 330 3.91 -4.53 -0.54
N ASN A 331 4.34 -4.31 -1.79
CA ASN A 331 3.46 -4.28 -2.95
C ASN A 331 3.20 -5.72 -3.40
N GLU A 332 2.19 -6.36 -2.81
CA GLU A 332 1.75 -7.68 -3.25
C GLU A 332 0.84 -7.55 -4.46
N GLU A 333 1.28 -8.06 -5.61
CA GLU A 333 0.43 -8.17 -6.80
C GLU A 333 -0.30 -9.52 -6.79
N ILE A 334 -1.64 -9.48 -6.88
CA ILE A 334 -2.48 -10.67 -6.98
C ILE A 334 -2.70 -10.98 -8.46
N ASN A 335 -2.20 -12.13 -8.92
CA ASN A 335 -2.25 -12.52 -10.34
C ASN A 335 -3.64 -12.98 -10.83
N VAL A 336 -4.56 -13.26 -9.91
CA VAL A 336 -5.96 -13.65 -10.19
C VAL A 336 -6.91 -12.58 -9.67
N SER A 337 -7.70 -12.00 -10.57
CA SER A 337 -8.65 -10.94 -10.22
C SER A 337 -10.01 -11.48 -9.75
N ARG A 338 -10.76 -10.67 -9.00
CA ARG A 338 -12.16 -10.97 -8.66
C ARG A 338 -13.05 -11.12 -9.91
N SER A 339 -12.73 -10.41 -11.00
CA SER A 339 -13.44 -10.55 -12.27
C SER A 339 -13.33 -11.98 -12.82
N MET A 340 -12.13 -12.56 -12.80
CA MET A 340 -11.90 -13.95 -13.23
C MET A 340 -12.71 -14.95 -12.39
N ILE A 341 -12.83 -14.72 -11.08
CA ILE A 341 -13.66 -15.55 -10.20
C ILE A 341 -15.15 -15.38 -10.51
N HIS A 342 -15.61 -14.15 -10.80
CA HIS A 342 -16.99 -13.92 -11.24
C HIS A 342 -17.30 -14.69 -12.54
N SER A 343 -16.38 -14.67 -13.50
CA SER A 343 -16.53 -15.34 -14.79
C SER A 343 -16.65 -16.87 -14.68
N LEU A 344 -16.31 -17.49 -13.56
CA LEU A 344 -16.49 -18.93 -13.36
C LEU A 344 -17.93 -19.41 -13.62
N TRP A 345 -18.94 -18.57 -13.40
CA TRP A 345 -20.35 -18.88 -13.67
C TRP A 345 -20.80 -18.55 -15.09
N GLU A 346 -19.96 -17.86 -15.86
CA GLU A 346 -20.22 -17.41 -17.24
C GLU A 346 -19.36 -18.16 -18.26
N ASN A 347 -18.26 -18.76 -17.81
CA ASN A 347 -17.34 -19.53 -18.62
C ASN A 347 -18.06 -20.70 -19.31
N PRO A 348 -17.70 -21.01 -20.57
CA PRO A 348 -18.31 -22.10 -21.30
C PRO A 348 -18.03 -23.44 -20.61
N ILE A 349 -19.02 -24.33 -20.63
CA ILE A 349 -18.86 -25.70 -20.14
C ILE A 349 -18.15 -26.50 -21.23
N ASP A 350 -16.88 -26.85 -20.99
CA ASP A 350 -16.16 -27.76 -21.88
C ASP A 350 -16.68 -29.20 -21.72
N ASN A 351 -17.27 -29.73 -22.79
CA ASN A 351 -17.81 -31.09 -22.84
C ASN A 351 -16.85 -32.11 -23.49
N LYS A 352 -15.59 -31.72 -23.79
CA LYS A 352 -14.58 -32.63 -24.38
C LYS A 352 -14.18 -33.76 -23.43
N ASP A 353 -14.11 -33.48 -22.13
CA ASP A 353 -13.79 -34.48 -21.11
C ASP A 353 -15.05 -34.86 -20.31
N ALA A 354 -15.60 -36.05 -20.58
CA ALA A 354 -16.78 -36.55 -19.89
C ALA A 354 -16.47 -37.22 -18.55
N ASN A 355 -15.20 -37.31 -18.16
CA ASN A 355 -14.80 -37.91 -16.90
C ASN A 355 -15.23 -37.07 -15.68
N VAL A 356 -15.49 -37.78 -14.59
CA VAL A 356 -15.76 -37.18 -13.27
C VAL A 356 -14.51 -37.32 -12.41
N TYR A 357 -14.15 -36.27 -11.69
CA TYR A 357 -13.00 -36.20 -10.80
C TYR A 357 -13.41 -35.71 -9.41
N ALA A 358 -12.60 -36.01 -8.41
CA ALA A 358 -12.74 -35.43 -7.08
C ALA A 358 -11.39 -34.92 -6.57
N THR A 359 -11.41 -33.76 -5.91
CA THR A 359 -10.23 -33.16 -5.28
C THR A 359 -10.52 -32.77 -3.85
N MET A 360 -9.61 -33.06 -2.91
CA MET A 360 -9.86 -32.81 -1.48
C MET A 360 -8.63 -32.29 -0.75
N ASP A 361 -8.79 -31.20 0.02
CA ASP A 361 -7.78 -30.76 0.99
C ASP A 361 -8.07 -31.42 2.34
N ILE A 362 -7.16 -32.31 2.77
CA ILE A 362 -7.32 -33.11 3.99
C ILE A 362 -6.51 -32.45 5.10
N SER A 363 -7.18 -32.01 6.16
CA SER A 363 -6.52 -31.46 7.36
C SER A 363 -6.46 -32.47 8.51
N LYS A 364 -5.46 -32.32 9.40
CA LYS A 364 -5.43 -32.98 10.73
C LYS A 364 -6.55 -32.39 11.57
N GLY A 365 -7.75 -32.95 11.46
CA GLY A 365 -8.91 -32.54 12.24
C GLY A 365 -8.61 -32.55 13.74
N GLY A 366 -8.27 -31.38 14.27
CA GLY A 366 -8.01 -31.14 15.68
C GLY A 366 -8.93 -30.03 16.16
N VAL A 367 -10.01 -30.44 16.84
CA VAL A 367 -10.89 -29.72 17.81
C VAL A 367 -11.46 -28.33 17.50
N ASP A 368 -10.89 -27.53 16.60
CA ASP A 368 -11.40 -26.21 16.25
C ASP A 368 -11.56 -26.07 14.73
N SER A 369 -12.64 -26.67 14.21
CA SER A 369 -13.41 -26.21 13.05
C SER A 369 -12.65 -25.75 11.80
N ASP A 370 -12.52 -26.63 10.82
CA ASP A 370 -12.56 -26.28 9.38
C ASP A 370 -13.09 -27.53 8.66
N GLY A 371 -14.20 -27.42 7.92
CA GLY A 371 -14.71 -28.53 7.12
C GLY A 371 -13.74 -28.77 5.95
N CYS A 372 -13.29 -30.01 5.74
CA CYS A 372 -12.38 -30.34 4.65
C CYS A 372 -13.17 -30.34 3.32
N PRO A 373 -12.92 -29.40 2.39
CA PRO A 373 -13.66 -29.35 1.14
C PRO A 373 -13.26 -30.49 0.22
N CYS A 374 -14.25 -31.20 -0.31
CA CYS A 374 -14.15 -32.16 -1.39
C CYS A 374 -14.93 -31.61 -2.59
N ILE A 375 -14.23 -31.33 -3.68
CA ILE A 375 -14.78 -30.71 -4.89
C ILE A 375 -14.96 -31.78 -5.94
N ILE A 376 -16.15 -31.85 -6.52
CA ILE A 376 -16.51 -32.81 -7.55
C ILE A 376 -16.57 -32.08 -8.90
N TRP A 377 -15.88 -32.66 -9.88
CA TRP A 377 -15.68 -32.08 -11.20
C TRP A 377 -16.25 -32.98 -12.28
N LYS A 378 -16.80 -32.39 -13.33
CA LYS A 378 -16.99 -33.05 -14.63
C LYS A 378 -16.14 -32.30 -15.65
N GLY A 379 -15.10 -32.94 -16.17
CA GLY A 379 -14.04 -32.22 -16.90
C GLY A 379 -13.42 -31.12 -16.02
N LEU A 380 -13.56 -29.86 -16.42
CA LEU A 380 -13.15 -28.65 -15.67
C LEU A 380 -14.33 -27.87 -15.06
N GLN A 381 -15.54 -28.45 -15.05
CA GLN A 381 -16.69 -27.86 -14.39
C GLN A 381 -16.84 -28.39 -12.96
N ILE A 382 -16.90 -27.51 -11.96
CA ILE A 382 -17.30 -27.86 -10.59
C ILE A 382 -18.80 -28.13 -10.57
N ILE A 383 -19.21 -29.37 -10.25
CA ILE A 383 -20.62 -29.78 -10.21
C ILE A 383 -21.15 -29.95 -8.80
N ALA A 384 -20.28 -30.16 -7.81
CA ALA A 384 -20.65 -30.20 -6.39
C ALA A 384 -19.45 -29.87 -5.49
N ILE A 385 -19.74 -29.39 -4.29
CA ILE A 385 -18.76 -29.16 -3.23
C ILE A 385 -19.35 -29.75 -1.94
N GLU A 386 -18.66 -30.74 -1.39
CA GLU A 386 -19.08 -31.49 -0.21
C GLU A 386 -18.04 -31.30 0.89
N PHE A 387 -18.45 -31.24 2.15
CA PHE A 387 -17.54 -30.95 3.26
C PHE A 387 -17.47 -32.12 4.22
N PHE A 388 -16.27 -32.63 4.46
CA PHE A 388 -16.05 -33.59 5.53
C PHE A 388 -15.82 -32.87 6.85
N ARG A 389 -16.54 -33.31 7.89
CA ARG A 389 -16.30 -32.91 9.26
C ARG A 389 -16.28 -34.19 10.10
N LYS A 390 -15.20 -34.39 10.85
CA LYS A 390 -15.14 -35.47 11.83
C LYS A 390 -16.16 -35.21 12.92
N ASP A 391 -17.04 -36.16 13.15
CA ASP A 391 -17.87 -36.21 14.34
C ASP A 391 -17.03 -36.75 15.50
N THR A 392 -16.78 -35.90 16.49
CA THR A 392 -15.99 -36.23 17.68
C THR A 392 -16.79 -37.00 18.73
N GLU A 393 -18.11 -37.03 18.62
CA GLU A 393 -19.00 -37.76 19.52
C GLU A 393 -19.28 -39.19 19.03
N SER A 394 -19.00 -39.48 17.75
CA SER A 394 -19.14 -40.81 17.15
C SER A 394 -17.96 -41.72 17.48
N GLU A 395 -18.26 -42.98 17.85
CA GLU A 395 -17.27 -44.05 18.03
C GLU A 395 -16.70 -44.58 16.69
N GLU A 396 -17.24 -44.14 15.54
CA GLU A 396 -16.80 -44.59 14.22
C GLU A 396 -15.39 -44.08 13.89
N THR A 397 -14.45 -45.01 13.71
CA THR A 397 -13.03 -44.70 13.47
C THR A 397 -12.69 -44.44 12.01
N HIS A 398 -13.54 -44.88 11.06
CA HIS A 398 -13.31 -44.80 9.59
C HIS A 398 -14.15 -43.72 8.89
N GLN A 399 -14.63 -42.69 9.61
CA GLN A 399 -15.53 -41.66 9.06
C GLN A 399 -15.01 -40.99 7.77
N LEU A 400 -13.71 -40.67 7.70
CA LEU A 400 -13.12 -40.04 6.52
C LEU A 400 -13.10 -40.98 5.31
N GLU A 401 -12.74 -42.24 5.52
CA GLU A 401 -12.74 -43.26 4.46
C GLU A 401 -14.16 -43.53 3.95
N ASN A 402 -15.14 -43.62 4.85
CA ASN A 402 -16.55 -43.80 4.52
C ASN A 402 -17.11 -42.60 3.75
N PHE A 403 -16.74 -41.37 4.14
CA PHE A 403 -17.08 -40.16 3.39
C PHE A 403 -16.51 -40.20 1.96
N ILE A 404 -15.22 -40.48 1.81
CA ILE A 404 -14.56 -40.54 0.50
C ILE A 404 -15.19 -41.62 -0.38
N ASN A 405 -15.30 -42.86 0.12
CA ASN A 405 -15.90 -43.97 -0.62
C ASN A 405 -17.36 -43.68 -1.01
N GLY A 406 -18.12 -43.03 -0.13
CA GLY A 406 -19.49 -42.59 -0.40
C GLY A 406 -19.57 -41.59 -1.55
N ILE A 407 -18.65 -40.61 -1.60
CA ILE A 407 -18.55 -39.64 -2.71
C ILE A 407 -18.16 -40.34 -4.01
N LEU A 408 -17.11 -41.18 -3.98
CA LEU A 408 -16.64 -41.90 -5.16
C LEU A 408 -17.75 -42.78 -5.76
N PHE A 409 -18.52 -43.47 -4.92
CA PHE A 409 -19.66 -44.28 -5.34
C PHE A 409 -20.81 -43.42 -5.88
N ARG A 410 -21.25 -42.39 -5.14
CA ARG A 410 -22.40 -41.54 -5.49
C ARG A 410 -22.22 -40.85 -6.84
N TYR A 411 -21.01 -40.37 -7.12
CA TYR A 411 -20.70 -39.64 -8.35
C TYR A 411 -20.03 -40.53 -9.41
N ASN A 412 -19.89 -41.84 -9.16
CA ASN A 412 -19.26 -42.81 -10.07
C ASN A 412 -17.85 -42.36 -10.52
N ILE A 413 -17.04 -41.95 -9.55
CA ILE A 413 -15.68 -41.43 -9.75
C ILE A 413 -14.69 -42.60 -9.67
N PRO A 414 -13.94 -42.90 -10.74
CA PRO A 414 -12.84 -43.85 -10.66
C PRO A 414 -11.82 -43.37 -9.62
N ILE A 415 -11.28 -44.28 -8.82
CA ILE A 415 -10.28 -43.93 -7.80
C ILE A 415 -9.03 -43.25 -8.40
N SER A 416 -8.69 -43.58 -9.65
CA SER A 416 -7.62 -42.92 -10.41
C SER A 416 -7.86 -41.43 -10.69
N ASN A 417 -9.11 -40.97 -10.58
CA ASN A 417 -9.53 -39.60 -10.81
C ASN A 417 -9.76 -38.84 -9.48
N PHE A 418 -9.33 -39.41 -8.36
CA PHE A 418 -9.36 -38.77 -7.05
C PHE A 418 -7.98 -38.26 -6.69
N ALA A 419 -7.87 -36.98 -6.31
CA ALA A 419 -6.64 -36.36 -5.84
C ALA A 419 -6.83 -35.69 -4.47
N TYR A 420 -5.82 -35.72 -3.61
CA TYR A 420 -5.92 -35.18 -2.25
C TYR A 420 -4.58 -34.74 -1.65
N ASP A 421 -4.59 -33.88 -0.62
CA ASP A 421 -3.37 -33.54 0.14
C ASP A 421 -2.89 -34.72 1.00
N ALA A 422 -1.73 -35.27 0.64
CA ALA A 422 -1.14 -36.43 1.30
C ALA A 422 -0.40 -36.10 2.60
N ASN A 423 -0.13 -34.82 2.90
CA ASN A 423 0.57 -34.43 4.12
C ASN A 423 -0.37 -34.36 5.35
N GLY A 424 -1.68 -34.46 5.12
CA GLY A 424 -2.73 -34.23 6.11
C GLY A 424 -2.92 -35.30 7.17
N ILE A 425 -2.86 -36.60 6.86
CA ILE A 425 -3.16 -37.67 7.84
C ILE A 425 -2.32 -38.92 7.52
N GLY A 426 -1.36 -39.28 8.39
CA GLY A 426 -0.57 -40.51 8.22
C GLY A 426 -1.36 -41.77 8.63
N GLY A 427 -1.33 -42.81 7.78
CA GLY A 427 -1.92 -44.13 8.03
C GLY A 427 -3.06 -44.50 7.06
N LEU A 428 -4.24 -43.87 7.19
CA LEU A 428 -5.45 -44.16 6.39
C LEU A 428 -5.32 -43.84 4.89
N ILE A 429 -4.38 -42.96 4.56
CA ILE A 429 -4.20 -42.38 3.24
C ILE A 429 -3.34 -43.25 2.30
N GLU A 430 -2.48 -44.11 2.85
CA GLU A 430 -1.63 -44.99 2.04
C GLU A 430 -2.45 -46.01 1.23
N ASP A 431 -3.62 -46.41 1.74
CA ASP A 431 -4.45 -47.41 1.07
C ASP A 431 -5.17 -46.83 -0.16
N PHE A 432 -5.57 -45.55 -0.13
CA PHE A 432 -6.09 -44.89 -1.34
C PHE A 432 -5.01 -44.74 -2.41
N LEU A 433 -3.78 -44.40 -2.00
CA LEU A 433 -2.62 -44.33 -2.90
C LEU A 433 -2.35 -45.71 -3.54
N LYS A 434 -2.33 -46.79 -2.75
CA LYS A 434 -2.17 -48.17 -3.25
C LYS A 434 -3.29 -48.59 -4.20
N LYS A 435 -4.51 -48.11 -3.97
CA LYS A 435 -5.68 -48.37 -4.82
C LYS A 435 -5.72 -47.49 -6.08
N GLY A 436 -4.81 -46.52 -6.23
CA GLY A 436 -4.60 -45.75 -7.46
C GLY A 436 -4.99 -44.27 -7.41
N ALA A 437 -5.35 -43.72 -6.24
CA ALA A 437 -5.60 -42.28 -6.09
C ALA A 437 -4.31 -41.45 -6.18
N ARG A 438 -4.43 -40.15 -6.47
CA ARG A 438 -3.31 -39.20 -6.59
C ARG A 438 -3.07 -38.45 -5.28
N GLY A 439 -2.09 -38.90 -4.49
CA GLY A 439 -1.63 -38.17 -3.32
C GLY A 439 -0.71 -37.01 -3.67
N ILE A 440 -1.04 -35.79 -3.26
CA ILE A 440 -0.27 -34.57 -3.53
C ILE A 440 0.52 -34.23 -2.27
N SER A 441 1.86 -34.27 -2.36
CA SER A 441 2.70 -33.64 -1.34
C SER A 441 3.06 -32.23 -1.80
N GLY A 442 2.40 -31.20 -1.25
CA GLY A 442 2.58 -29.82 -1.71
C GLY A 442 4.03 -29.28 -1.65
N GLN A 443 4.83 -29.74 -0.67
CA GLN A 443 6.27 -29.42 -0.56
C GLN A 443 7.17 -30.34 -1.40
N GLY A 444 6.58 -31.33 -2.05
CA GLY A 444 7.26 -32.26 -2.94
C GLY A 444 7.81 -31.59 -4.19
N ARG A 445 8.62 -32.36 -4.93
CA ARG A 445 9.20 -31.95 -6.20
C ARG A 445 8.08 -31.73 -7.23
N VAL A 446 8.26 -30.73 -8.10
CA VAL A 446 7.43 -30.51 -9.28
C VAL A 446 7.38 -31.79 -10.15
N GLU A 447 6.22 -32.08 -10.71
CA GLU A 447 6.01 -33.21 -11.62
C GLU A 447 6.34 -32.82 -13.07
N GLN A 448 6.78 -33.81 -13.86
CA GLN A 448 7.07 -33.62 -15.28
C GLN A 448 5.77 -33.45 -16.06
N GLU A 449 5.74 -32.44 -16.94
CA GLU A 449 4.61 -32.16 -17.81
C GLU A 449 4.77 -32.83 -19.18
N TYR A 450 3.65 -33.25 -19.76
CA TYR A 450 3.56 -33.88 -21.07
C TYR A 450 2.47 -33.21 -21.92
N ASP A 451 2.80 -32.89 -23.18
CA ASP A 451 1.82 -32.38 -24.15
C ASP A 451 0.91 -33.49 -24.71
N GLU A 452 -0.03 -33.11 -25.59
CA GLU A 452 -0.98 -34.04 -26.24
C GLU A 452 -0.29 -35.14 -27.06
N ASN A 453 0.95 -34.89 -27.51
CA ASN A 453 1.77 -35.83 -28.28
C ASN A 453 2.72 -36.65 -27.38
N GLY A 454 2.70 -36.41 -26.06
CA GLY A 454 3.57 -37.08 -25.09
C GLY A 454 4.98 -36.52 -24.99
N ASN A 455 5.26 -35.34 -25.55
CA ASN A 455 6.56 -34.68 -25.41
C ASN A 455 6.67 -34.00 -24.05
N GLN A 456 7.87 -34.03 -23.48
CA GLN A 456 8.16 -33.33 -22.23
C GLN A 456 8.10 -31.81 -22.41
N VAL A 457 7.27 -31.16 -21.61
CA VAL A 457 7.13 -29.71 -21.58
C VAL A 457 7.94 -29.15 -20.41
N THR A 458 8.81 -28.17 -20.66
CA THR A 458 9.54 -27.44 -19.61
C THR A 458 9.42 -25.94 -19.85
N VAL A 459 8.29 -25.34 -19.44
CA VAL A 459 7.97 -23.93 -19.74
C VAL A 459 8.21 -23.01 -18.54
N ALA A 460 7.93 -23.45 -17.32
CA ALA A 460 8.08 -22.63 -16.11
C ALA A 460 8.77 -23.41 -14.98
N ARG A 461 9.65 -22.73 -14.22
CA ARG A 461 10.35 -23.31 -13.08
C ARG A 461 9.60 -22.95 -11.79
N TYR A 462 8.79 -23.87 -11.29
CA TYR A 462 8.11 -23.71 -9.99
C TYR A 462 8.99 -24.21 -8.84
N PHE A 463 8.83 -23.60 -7.67
CA PHE A 463 9.61 -23.96 -6.49
C PHE A 463 9.26 -25.35 -5.94
N ASN A 464 7.97 -25.67 -5.85
CA ASN A 464 7.43 -26.93 -5.34
C ASN A 464 6.13 -27.32 -6.09
N LEU A 465 5.63 -28.54 -5.84
CA LEU A 465 4.44 -29.07 -6.51
C LEU A 465 3.20 -28.18 -6.28
N ARG A 466 2.97 -27.66 -5.06
CA ARG A 466 1.84 -26.75 -4.81
C ARG A 466 1.92 -25.49 -5.68
N SER A 467 3.11 -24.91 -5.84
CA SER A 467 3.31 -23.75 -6.71
C SER A 467 3.05 -24.09 -8.19
N GLN A 468 3.41 -25.29 -8.64
CA GLN A 468 3.10 -25.76 -9.99
C GLN A 468 1.59 -25.87 -10.22
N LEU A 469 0.87 -26.52 -9.30
CA LEU A 469 -0.58 -26.70 -9.40
C LEU A 469 -1.34 -25.37 -9.35
N LEU A 470 -0.93 -24.46 -8.47
CA LEU A 470 -1.47 -23.09 -8.44
C LEU A 470 -1.16 -22.34 -9.74
N GLY A 471 0.06 -22.40 -10.27
CA GLY A 471 0.39 -21.75 -11.54
C GLY A 471 -0.41 -22.28 -12.72
N LYS A 472 -0.68 -23.59 -12.77
CA LYS A 472 -1.59 -24.18 -13.76
C LYS A 472 -3.02 -23.71 -13.59
N THR A 473 -3.49 -23.64 -12.35
CA THR A 473 -4.83 -23.15 -12.03
C THR A 473 -4.99 -21.69 -12.41
N GLU A 474 -3.99 -20.85 -12.17
CA GLU A 474 -3.95 -19.46 -12.60
C GLU A 474 -4.12 -19.34 -14.13
N ILE A 475 -3.41 -20.17 -14.90
CA ILE A 475 -3.52 -20.20 -16.37
C ILE A 475 -4.94 -20.60 -16.79
N MET A 476 -5.52 -21.64 -16.19
CA MET A 476 -6.88 -22.08 -16.51
C MET A 476 -7.93 -21.00 -16.17
N LEU A 477 -7.77 -20.30 -15.05
CA LEU A 477 -8.62 -19.17 -14.66
C LEU A 477 -8.50 -18.01 -15.66
N LYS A 478 -7.28 -17.65 -16.08
CA LYS A 478 -7.02 -16.59 -17.07
C LYS A 478 -7.61 -16.91 -18.44
N LYS A 479 -7.61 -18.19 -18.83
CA LYS A 479 -8.19 -18.67 -20.10
C LYS A 479 -9.70 -18.88 -20.05
N GLY A 480 -10.32 -18.84 -18.86
CA GLY A 480 -11.74 -19.10 -18.69
C GLY A 480 -12.13 -20.58 -18.89
N GLU A 481 -11.21 -21.51 -18.59
CA GLU A 481 -11.42 -22.96 -18.80
C GLU A 481 -12.20 -23.62 -17.65
N ILE A 482 -12.12 -23.04 -16.43
CA ILE A 482 -12.85 -23.54 -15.26
C ILE A 482 -14.25 -22.92 -15.22
N SER A 483 -15.27 -23.75 -15.03
CA SER A 483 -16.65 -23.30 -14.82
C SER A 483 -17.25 -23.86 -13.53
N VAL A 484 -18.28 -23.22 -13.00
CA VAL A 484 -18.94 -23.62 -11.75
C VAL A 484 -20.45 -23.78 -11.97
N GLY A 485 -20.95 -24.99 -11.75
CA GLY A 485 -22.37 -25.34 -11.85
C GLY A 485 -23.16 -25.21 -10.54
N VAL A 486 -22.48 -25.06 -9.40
CA VAL A 486 -23.14 -24.77 -8.11
C VAL A 486 -23.46 -23.28 -7.98
N SER A 487 -24.48 -22.92 -7.18
CA SER A 487 -24.84 -21.51 -7.00
C SER A 487 -23.69 -20.69 -6.41
N LYS A 488 -23.45 -19.48 -6.94
CA LYS A 488 -22.49 -18.51 -6.38
C LYS A 488 -22.83 -18.10 -4.93
N ASP A 489 -24.12 -18.14 -4.59
CA ASP A 489 -24.63 -17.81 -3.27
C ASP A 489 -24.71 -19.03 -2.35
N LEU A 490 -24.16 -20.19 -2.76
CA LEU A 490 -24.04 -21.37 -1.91
C LEU A 490 -23.31 -21.01 -0.62
N VAL A 491 -23.95 -21.26 0.52
CA VAL A 491 -23.40 -20.95 1.84
C VAL A 491 -22.63 -22.15 2.37
N ILE A 492 -21.31 -22.04 2.39
CA ILE A 492 -20.37 -23.09 2.78
C ILE A 492 -19.77 -22.84 4.18
N PRO A 493 -19.34 -23.88 4.92
CA PRO A 493 -18.51 -23.72 6.10
C PRO A 493 -17.18 -23.05 5.72
N TYR A 494 -16.78 -22.00 6.44
CA TYR A 494 -15.49 -21.33 6.23
C TYR A 494 -15.06 -20.56 7.47
N GLY A 495 -13.87 -20.87 7.99
CA GLY A 495 -13.31 -20.26 9.19
C GLY A 495 -13.77 -20.92 10.48
N LYS A 496 -13.38 -20.31 11.61
CA LYS A 496 -13.49 -20.94 12.93
C LYS A 496 -14.91 -20.93 13.50
N LYS A 497 -15.20 -21.86 14.41
CA LYS A 497 -16.43 -21.95 15.23
C LYS A 497 -17.73 -22.10 14.42
N GLY A 498 -17.69 -22.82 13.30
CA GLY A 498 -18.89 -23.11 12.50
C GLY A 498 -19.40 -21.92 11.69
N GLN A 499 -18.53 -20.93 11.43
CA GLN A 499 -18.81 -19.83 10.52
C GLN A 499 -19.19 -20.35 9.13
N ARG A 500 -20.15 -19.66 8.50
CA ARG A 500 -20.59 -19.95 7.14
C ARG A 500 -20.55 -18.69 6.29
N ARG A 501 -20.14 -18.83 5.03
CA ARG A 501 -20.00 -17.71 4.09
C ARG A 501 -20.43 -18.14 2.69
N ARG A 502 -20.76 -17.18 1.83
CA ARG A 502 -21.06 -17.47 0.43
C ARG A 502 -19.79 -17.95 -0.27
N LEU A 503 -19.93 -18.94 -1.14
CA LEU A 503 -18.86 -19.52 -1.94
C LEU A 503 -18.05 -18.45 -2.67
N ILE A 504 -18.72 -17.49 -3.31
CA ILE A 504 -18.05 -16.42 -4.04
C ILE A 504 -17.17 -15.52 -3.15
N ASP A 505 -17.63 -15.22 -1.93
CA ASP A 505 -16.88 -14.38 -0.99
C ASP A 505 -15.65 -15.12 -0.46
N VAL A 506 -15.76 -16.44 -0.27
CA VAL A 506 -14.63 -17.31 0.12
C VAL A 506 -13.58 -17.35 -0.99
N LEU A 507 -14.00 -17.60 -2.24
CA LEU A 507 -13.10 -17.60 -3.38
C LEU A 507 -12.37 -16.25 -3.54
N PHE A 508 -13.05 -15.12 -3.33
CA PHE A 508 -12.42 -13.78 -3.36
C PHE A 508 -11.36 -13.56 -2.29
N ASP A 509 -11.48 -14.21 -1.14
CA ASP A 509 -10.45 -14.13 -0.11
C ASP A 509 -9.29 -15.06 -0.46
N GLU A 510 -9.59 -16.25 -0.93
CA GLU A 510 -8.59 -17.27 -1.23
C GLU A 510 -7.77 -16.98 -2.49
N ILE A 511 -8.19 -16.10 -3.43
CA ILE A 511 -7.33 -15.68 -4.56
C ILE A 511 -5.97 -15.11 -4.11
N ASN A 512 -5.84 -14.69 -2.86
CA ASN A 512 -4.59 -14.23 -2.27
C ASN A 512 -3.50 -15.32 -2.19
N VAL A 513 -3.82 -16.60 -2.46
CA VAL A 513 -2.79 -17.64 -2.68
C VAL A 513 -2.06 -17.46 -4.02
N PHE A 514 -2.63 -16.73 -4.97
CA PHE A 514 -2.02 -16.44 -6.29
C PHE A 514 -1.01 -15.29 -6.28
N ILE A 515 -0.66 -14.76 -5.10
CA ILE A 515 0.45 -13.82 -4.96
C ILE A 515 1.76 -14.60 -5.10
N THR A 516 2.62 -14.13 -6.00
CA THR A 516 3.89 -14.77 -6.34
C THR A 516 5.08 -14.00 -5.84
N THR A 517 6.14 -14.73 -5.49
CA THR A 517 7.49 -14.21 -5.23
C THR A 517 8.49 -15.01 -6.06
N ASP A 518 9.61 -14.38 -6.46
CA ASP A 518 10.74 -15.11 -7.03
C ASP A 518 11.60 -15.68 -5.89
N ARG A 519 11.90 -16.98 -5.95
CA ARG A 519 12.85 -17.64 -5.04
C ARG A 519 13.88 -18.41 -5.85
N ASN A 520 15.06 -17.83 -6.02
CA ASN A 520 16.18 -18.42 -6.76
C ASN A 520 15.84 -18.72 -8.23
N GLY A 521 15.15 -17.79 -8.92
CA GLY A 521 14.73 -17.96 -10.31
C GLY A 521 13.60 -18.98 -10.49
N LYS A 522 12.83 -19.24 -9.42
CA LYS A 522 11.65 -20.10 -9.43
C LYS A 522 10.45 -19.36 -8.90
N ILE A 523 9.30 -19.60 -9.53
CA ILE A 523 8.02 -19.03 -9.12
C ILE A 523 7.57 -19.71 -7.82
N TYR A 524 7.32 -18.91 -6.79
CA TYR A 524 6.78 -19.34 -5.51
C TYR A 524 5.46 -18.66 -5.22
N TYR A 525 4.39 -19.44 -5.13
CA TYR A 525 3.08 -18.96 -4.69
C TYR A 525 3.00 -18.95 -3.17
N ARG A 526 2.32 -17.95 -2.59
CA ARG A 526 2.14 -17.78 -1.13
C ARG A 526 1.80 -19.10 -0.44
N LYS A 527 2.54 -19.45 0.62
CA LYS A 527 2.27 -20.67 1.40
C LYS A 527 1.06 -20.55 2.31
N LYS A 528 0.53 -21.70 2.71
CA LYS A 528 -0.65 -21.84 3.57
C LYS A 528 -0.49 -21.10 4.91
N GLU A 529 0.71 -21.14 5.50
CA GLU A 529 1.02 -20.46 6.75
C GLU A 529 1.00 -18.92 6.60
N GLU A 530 1.62 -18.38 5.54
CA GLU A 530 1.60 -16.94 5.24
C GLU A 530 0.17 -16.44 5.02
N TYR A 531 -0.66 -17.23 4.32
CA TYR A 531 -2.08 -16.93 4.16
C TYR A 531 -2.81 -16.92 5.52
N LYS A 532 -2.62 -17.94 6.36
CA LYS A 532 -3.24 -18.05 7.69
C LYS A 532 -2.85 -16.91 8.62
N ASP A 533 -1.60 -16.48 8.59
CA ASP A 533 -1.13 -15.37 9.42
C ASP A 533 -1.85 -14.05 9.06
N LYS A 534 -2.13 -13.83 7.78
CA LYS A 534 -2.78 -12.63 7.26
C LYS A 534 -4.32 -12.67 7.39
N PHE A 535 -4.94 -13.76 6.96
CA PHE A 535 -6.40 -13.88 6.83
C PHE A 535 -7.07 -14.63 7.99
N LYS A 536 -6.28 -15.15 8.94
CA LYS A 536 -6.74 -15.91 10.13
C LYS A 536 -7.63 -17.14 9.81
N SER A 537 -7.60 -17.59 8.56
CA SER A 537 -8.35 -18.73 8.00
C SER A 537 -7.45 -19.51 7.02
N SER A 538 -7.81 -20.75 6.71
CA SER A 538 -7.08 -21.61 5.78
C SER A 538 -7.64 -21.51 4.35
N PRO A 539 -6.81 -21.50 3.30
CA PRO A 539 -7.26 -21.42 1.90
C PRO A 539 -7.63 -22.79 1.33
N ASP A 540 -8.37 -23.59 2.09
CA ASP A 540 -8.56 -25.02 1.80
C ASP A 540 -9.36 -25.25 0.51
N LEU A 541 -10.27 -24.34 0.17
CA LEU A 541 -11.11 -24.51 -1.03
C LEU A 541 -10.29 -24.28 -2.31
N MET A 542 -9.47 -23.23 -2.36
CA MET A 542 -8.63 -22.92 -3.52
C MET A 542 -7.46 -23.90 -3.65
N ASP A 543 -6.93 -24.41 -2.54
CA ASP A 543 -5.96 -25.51 -2.58
C ASP A 543 -6.61 -26.77 -3.19
N ALA A 544 -7.82 -27.14 -2.74
CA ALA A 544 -8.58 -28.24 -3.33
C ALA A 544 -8.95 -28.00 -4.81
N ILE A 545 -9.24 -26.76 -5.22
CA ILE A 545 -9.42 -26.39 -6.63
C ILE A 545 -8.12 -26.64 -7.40
N SER A 546 -6.99 -26.20 -6.85
CA SER A 546 -5.71 -26.29 -7.53
C SER A 546 -5.27 -27.73 -7.79
N TYR A 547 -5.67 -28.66 -6.93
CA TYR A 547 -5.37 -30.07 -7.10
C TYR A 547 -5.97 -30.67 -8.36
N ARG A 548 -7.02 -30.06 -8.93
CA ARG A 548 -7.57 -30.51 -10.21
C ARG A 548 -6.54 -30.41 -11.33
N ALA A 549 -5.59 -29.48 -11.24
CA ALA A 549 -4.53 -29.31 -12.21
C ALA A 549 -3.56 -30.51 -12.29
N ILE A 550 -3.52 -31.40 -11.30
CA ILE A 550 -2.62 -32.58 -11.32
C ILE A 550 -2.90 -33.47 -12.53
N PHE A 551 -4.16 -33.58 -12.93
CA PHE A 551 -4.56 -34.39 -14.07
C PHE A 551 -4.25 -33.69 -15.40
N GLU A 552 -4.06 -32.36 -15.39
CA GLU A 552 -3.73 -31.53 -16.55
C GLU A 552 -2.22 -31.35 -16.77
N LEU A 553 -1.36 -31.93 -15.93
CA LEU A 553 0.07 -31.99 -16.19
C LEU A 553 0.40 -32.96 -17.33
N ASP A 554 -0.51 -33.87 -17.65
CA ASP A 554 -0.44 -34.77 -18.79
C ASP A 554 -1.69 -34.55 -19.66
N THR A 555 -1.50 -33.92 -20.81
CA THR A 555 -2.60 -33.52 -21.70
C THR A 555 -2.87 -34.54 -22.81
N ARG A 556 -2.30 -35.75 -22.73
CA ARG A 556 -2.64 -36.84 -23.65
C ARG A 556 -4.12 -37.21 -23.55
N GLU A 557 -4.69 -37.72 -24.64
CA GLU A 557 -6.11 -38.07 -24.70
C GLU A 557 -6.48 -39.10 -23.62
N ARG A 558 -7.44 -38.73 -22.77
CA ARG A 558 -7.91 -39.57 -21.67
C ARG A 558 -8.97 -40.54 -22.17
N LYS A 559 -8.92 -41.78 -21.66
CA LYS A 559 -9.95 -42.78 -21.93
C LYS A 559 -11.30 -42.27 -21.46
N GLN A 560 -12.24 -42.10 -22.39
CA GLN A 560 -13.58 -41.65 -22.08
C GLN A 560 -14.41 -42.79 -21.44
N PRO A 561 -15.39 -42.47 -20.56
CA PRO A 561 -16.27 -43.48 -20.01
C PRO A 561 -17.08 -44.15 -21.12
N SER A 562 -17.34 -45.46 -20.99
CA SER A 562 -18.19 -46.18 -21.95
C SER A 562 -19.60 -45.59 -21.97
N LYS A 563 -20.21 -45.45 -23.16
CA LYS A 563 -21.61 -45.02 -23.29
C LYS A 563 -22.48 -46.01 -22.49
N ARG A 564 -23.18 -45.52 -21.45
CA ARG A 564 -24.18 -46.33 -20.73
C ARG A 564 -25.27 -46.73 -21.72
N VAL A 565 -25.36 -48.02 -22.01
CA VAL A 565 -26.50 -48.59 -22.74
C VAL A 565 -27.65 -48.68 -21.74
N PRO A 566 -28.84 -48.10 -22.02
CA PRO A 566 -30.00 -48.24 -21.15
C PRO A 566 -30.33 -49.72 -20.90
N GLU A 567 -30.71 -50.11 -19.66
CA GLU A 567 -31.02 -51.51 -19.31
C GLU A 567 -32.11 -52.14 -20.20
N ASN A 568 -32.99 -51.33 -20.79
CA ASN A 568 -34.04 -51.79 -21.70
C ASN A 568 -33.55 -52.13 -23.12
N ALA A 569 -32.29 -51.87 -23.46
CA ALA A 569 -31.76 -52.13 -24.80
C ALA A 569 -31.72 -53.64 -25.13
N TYR A 570 -31.59 -54.50 -24.12
CA TYR A 570 -31.63 -55.96 -24.29
C TYR A 570 -33.06 -56.52 -24.40
N PHE A 571 -34.08 -55.81 -23.91
CA PHE A 571 -35.46 -56.28 -23.93
C PHE A 571 -36.00 -56.46 -25.35
N ASN A 572 -35.57 -55.59 -26.27
CA ASN A 572 -35.95 -55.64 -27.69
C ASN A 572 -35.19 -56.71 -28.51
N LEU A 573 -34.13 -57.29 -27.96
CA LEU A 573 -33.37 -58.36 -28.63
C LEU A 573 -33.98 -59.75 -28.40
N VAL A 574 -34.56 -59.98 -27.21
CA VAL A 574 -35.15 -61.27 -26.81
C VAL A 574 -36.63 -61.40 -27.20
N ASN A 575 -37.37 -60.29 -27.30
CA ASN A 575 -38.79 -60.27 -27.64
C ASN A 575 -39.06 -59.85 -29.09
N ARG A 576 -38.34 -60.44 -30.06
CA ARG A 576 -38.72 -60.28 -31.47
C ARG A 576 -40.01 -61.09 -31.74
N PRO A 577 -41.09 -60.49 -32.26
CA PRO A 577 -42.24 -61.25 -32.76
C PRO A 577 -41.77 -62.20 -33.86
N ARG A 578 -42.23 -63.45 -33.81
CA ARG A 578 -42.01 -64.46 -34.85
C ARG A 578 -42.53 -63.87 -36.18
N ILE A 579 -41.65 -63.65 -37.15
CA ILE A 579 -42.05 -63.27 -38.51
C ILE A 579 -42.75 -64.50 -39.11
N VAL A 580 -44.08 -64.45 -39.18
CA VAL A 580 -44.86 -65.42 -39.95
C VAL A 580 -44.70 -65.04 -41.41
N ASN A 581 -44.07 -65.93 -42.18
CA ASN A 581 -43.82 -65.75 -43.60
C ASN A 581 -45.15 -65.63 -44.37
N PRO A 582 -45.45 -64.52 -45.08
CA PRO A 582 -46.75 -64.29 -45.71
C PRO A 582 -46.98 -65.07 -47.02
N TRP A 583 -46.08 -65.99 -47.40
CA TRP A 583 -46.16 -66.73 -48.68
C TRP A 583 -46.49 -68.22 -48.56
N ARG A 584 -47.18 -68.65 -47.49
CA ARG A 584 -47.83 -69.97 -47.43
C ARG A 584 -49.34 -69.81 -47.52
N GLY A 585 -49.85 -69.58 -48.73
CA GLY A 585 -51.29 -69.43 -48.92
C GLY A 585 -51.75 -69.06 -50.32
N PHE A 586 -51.05 -69.42 -51.39
CA PHE A 586 -51.63 -69.43 -52.73
C PHE A 586 -51.14 -70.66 -53.51
N ARG A 587 -52.08 -71.24 -54.25
CA ARG A 587 -52.05 -72.50 -54.99
C ARG A 587 -50.87 -72.67 -55.92
#